data_AF-A0AAP2ANJ5-F1
#
_entry.id   AF-A0AAP2ANJ5-F1
#
_cell.length_a   1.000
_cell.length_b   1.000
_cell.length_c   1.000
_cell.angle_alpha   90.00
_cell.angle_beta   90.00
_cell.angle_gamma   90.00
#
_symmetry.space_group_name_H-M   'P 1'
#
loop_
_entity.id
_entity.type
_entity.pdbx_description
1 polymer ?
#
loop_
_entity_poly.entity_id
_entity_poly.type
_entity_poly.pdbx_seq_one_letter_code
_entity_poly.pdbx_strand_id
1 'polypeptide(L)'
;PVEDQLGVLSESYRRSFAATVAQAEDAGLDIVRLDIAPLLAAARLLYDGALVAERFDAVGEFVTANPTAALDPTVAAIVRGSAEPAAHEFVRDTGVLVTAKHFAAELFGGVDALLLPTTTEHPLVDDVLADPVEINRRLGTFTNFCNLLDLASVAVPAPGEPGESFGVMTVTPAFGDQIALDVAARIVAGETAVVAPDEGVRLAVFGAHLQGQPLHHQLEALGARFERAVATTDDYLMVRLDSEPPKPGLVRVSEGGAGRSLPGELYRISRAGLGTFLAALPEPMALTAMTLADGTPAVGFTCTPAAAATGADITEFGGWRAFLAGIPA
;
A
#
# COMPACT_ATOMS: atom_id res chain seq x y z
N PRO A 1 3.10 -16.70 -7.58
CA PRO A 1 4.19 -17.43 -8.28
C PRO A 1 3.63 -18.45 -9.28
N VAL A 2 4.37 -18.77 -10.34
CA VAL A 2 4.08 -19.93 -11.20
C VAL A 2 4.32 -21.23 -10.44
N GLU A 3 3.67 -22.32 -10.86
CA GLU A 3 3.60 -23.57 -10.10
C GLU A 3 4.97 -24.20 -9.82
N ASP A 4 5.90 -24.12 -10.77
CA ASP A 4 7.25 -24.67 -10.64
C ASP A 4 8.06 -24.01 -9.52
N GLN A 5 7.68 -22.79 -9.11
CA GLN A 5 8.34 -22.04 -8.04
C GLN A 5 7.77 -22.36 -6.65
N LEU A 6 6.70 -23.13 -6.59
CA LEU A 6 6.06 -23.58 -5.34
C LEU A 6 6.50 -25.00 -4.95
N GLY A 7 7.38 -25.64 -5.73
CA GLY A 7 7.83 -27.01 -5.49
C GLY A 7 8.65 -27.22 -4.19
N VAL A 8 9.11 -26.14 -3.57
CA VAL A 8 9.81 -26.15 -2.27
C VAL A 8 8.85 -26.27 -1.08
N LEU A 9 7.56 -26.02 -1.27
CA LEU A 9 6.56 -26.14 -0.21
C LEU A 9 6.35 -27.61 0.17
N SER A 10 6.11 -27.86 1.46
CA SER A 10 5.51 -29.13 1.87
C SER A 10 4.16 -29.33 1.15
N GLU A 11 3.73 -30.57 1.00
CA GLU A 11 2.49 -30.88 0.28
C GLU A 11 1.27 -30.20 0.91
N SER A 12 1.21 -30.17 2.24
CA SER A 12 0.13 -29.52 2.99
C SER A 12 0.16 -28.00 2.88
N TYR A 13 1.35 -27.37 2.88
CA TYR A 13 1.49 -25.93 2.64
C TYR A 13 1.10 -25.55 1.22
N ARG A 14 1.44 -26.39 0.23
CA ARG A 14 1.04 -26.16 -1.16
C ARG A 14 -0.49 -26.20 -1.32
N ARG A 15 -1.17 -27.15 -0.67
CA ARG A 15 -2.64 -27.22 -0.66
C ARG A 15 -3.27 -26.02 0.09
N SER A 16 -2.73 -25.66 1.24
CA SER A 16 -3.20 -24.50 2.03
C SER A 16 -3.01 -23.17 1.28
N PHE A 17 -1.88 -23.02 0.57
CA PHE A 17 -1.64 -21.86 -0.26
C PHE A 17 -2.62 -21.79 -1.44
N ALA A 18 -2.85 -22.92 -2.14
CA ALA A 18 -3.82 -22.98 -3.22
C ALA A 18 -5.25 -22.62 -2.75
N ALA A 19 -5.66 -23.10 -1.57
CA ALA A 19 -6.94 -22.72 -0.96
C ALA A 19 -7.01 -21.22 -0.62
N THR A 20 -5.91 -20.64 -0.12
CA THR A 20 -5.83 -19.20 0.15
C THR A 20 -5.93 -18.36 -1.13
N VAL A 21 -5.33 -18.82 -2.23
CA VAL A 21 -5.48 -18.16 -3.53
C VAL A 21 -6.93 -18.18 -4.00
N ALA A 22 -7.64 -19.31 -3.88
CA ALA A 22 -9.06 -19.38 -4.22
C ALA A 22 -9.92 -18.45 -3.34
N GLN A 23 -9.61 -18.36 -2.04
CA GLN A 23 -10.27 -17.42 -1.12
C GLN A 23 -10.04 -15.96 -1.52
N ALA A 24 -8.84 -15.61 -2.00
CA ALA A 24 -8.53 -14.28 -2.50
C ALA A 24 -9.37 -13.93 -3.75
N GLU A 25 -9.52 -14.89 -4.68
CA GLU A 25 -10.38 -14.75 -5.86
C GLU A 25 -11.86 -14.55 -5.46
N ASP A 26 -12.37 -15.36 -4.53
CA ASP A 26 -13.73 -15.25 -3.98
C ASP A 26 -13.97 -13.91 -3.26
N ALA A 27 -12.93 -13.34 -2.65
CA ALA A 27 -12.96 -12.01 -2.06
C ALA A 27 -12.94 -10.88 -3.11
N GLY A 28 -12.89 -11.21 -4.40
CA GLY A 28 -12.93 -10.28 -5.52
C GLY A 28 -11.59 -9.62 -5.85
N LEU A 29 -10.47 -10.27 -5.52
CA LEU A 29 -9.14 -9.90 -6.01
C LEU A 29 -8.90 -10.53 -7.39
N ASP A 30 -8.33 -9.77 -8.31
CA ASP A 30 -7.89 -10.30 -9.60
C ASP A 30 -6.51 -10.97 -9.44
N ILE A 31 -6.45 -12.28 -9.64
CA ILE A 31 -5.24 -13.08 -9.41
C ILE A 31 -4.60 -13.47 -10.73
N VAL A 32 -3.34 -13.04 -10.89
CA VAL A 32 -2.48 -13.44 -12.00
C VAL A 32 -1.28 -14.23 -11.51
N ARG A 33 -0.86 -15.25 -12.28
CA ARG A 33 0.34 -16.03 -11.96
C ARG A 33 1.56 -15.38 -12.61
N LEU A 34 2.54 -15.05 -11.78
CA LEU A 34 3.76 -14.35 -12.17
C LEU A 34 4.98 -15.24 -11.99
N ASP A 35 5.89 -15.19 -12.95
CA ASP A 35 7.24 -15.72 -12.82
C ASP A 35 8.06 -14.79 -11.93
N ILE A 36 8.42 -15.25 -10.73
CA ILE A 36 9.23 -14.49 -9.78
C ILE A 36 10.67 -15.02 -9.64
N ALA A 37 11.15 -15.80 -10.62
CA ALA A 37 12.48 -16.41 -10.57
C ALA A 37 13.61 -15.36 -10.35
N PRO A 38 13.58 -14.15 -10.95
CA PRO A 38 14.59 -13.14 -10.67
C PRO A 38 14.60 -12.66 -9.21
N LEU A 39 13.43 -12.56 -8.56
CA LEU A 39 13.32 -12.20 -7.15
C LEU A 39 13.90 -13.32 -6.26
N LEU A 40 13.53 -14.58 -6.56
CA LEU A 40 14.06 -15.75 -5.84
C LEU A 40 15.57 -15.95 -6.05
N ALA A 41 16.11 -15.57 -7.22
CA ALA A 41 17.54 -15.57 -7.47
C ALA A 41 18.26 -14.50 -6.64
N ALA A 42 17.70 -13.30 -6.54
CA ALA A 42 18.25 -12.22 -5.71
C ALA A 42 18.27 -12.60 -4.22
N ALA A 43 17.24 -13.30 -3.72
CA ALA A 43 17.20 -13.83 -2.35
C ALA A 43 18.42 -14.71 -1.99
N ARG A 44 19.00 -15.42 -2.96
CA ARG A 44 20.15 -16.30 -2.72
C ARG A 44 21.42 -15.52 -2.37
N LEU A 45 21.54 -14.25 -2.79
CA LEU A 45 22.70 -13.41 -2.47
C LEU A 45 22.87 -13.17 -0.97
N LEU A 46 21.81 -13.34 -0.17
CA LEU A 46 21.86 -13.24 1.30
C LEU A 46 22.66 -14.38 1.97
N TYR A 47 22.89 -15.48 1.25
CA TYR A 47 23.63 -16.65 1.74
C TYR A 47 24.83 -16.99 0.87
N ASP A 48 24.64 -16.94 -0.45
CA ASP A 48 25.63 -17.39 -1.44
C ASP A 48 26.47 -16.22 -1.99
N GLY A 49 26.11 -14.97 -1.64
CA GLY A 49 26.75 -13.75 -2.13
C GLY A 49 27.57 -13.02 -1.07
N ALA A 50 28.32 -12.02 -1.50
CA ALA A 50 29.19 -11.18 -0.69
C ALA A 50 28.44 -10.22 0.24
N LEU A 51 27.10 -10.14 0.14
CA LEU A 51 26.26 -9.37 1.08
C LEU A 51 26.39 -9.88 2.53
N VAL A 52 26.78 -11.15 2.69
CA VAL A 52 27.06 -11.71 4.03
C VAL A 52 28.18 -10.97 4.77
N ALA A 53 29.02 -10.19 4.08
CA ALA A 53 30.07 -9.37 4.66
C ALA A 53 29.55 -8.37 5.71
N GLU A 54 28.29 -7.92 5.59
CA GLU A 54 27.65 -7.05 6.60
C GLU A 54 27.60 -7.72 7.99
N ARG A 55 27.48 -9.05 8.05
CA ARG A 55 27.53 -9.80 9.32
C ARG A 55 28.92 -9.74 9.95
N PHE A 56 29.98 -9.78 9.13
CA PHE A 56 31.34 -9.65 9.62
C PHE A 56 31.65 -8.22 10.05
N ASP A 57 31.23 -7.22 9.28
CA ASP A 57 31.36 -5.81 9.65
C ASP A 57 30.70 -5.51 11.01
N ALA A 58 29.49 -6.04 11.24
CA ALA A 58 28.76 -5.78 12.47
C ALA A 58 29.38 -6.42 13.73
N VAL A 59 29.83 -7.69 13.65
CA VAL A 59 30.24 -8.47 14.85
C VAL A 59 31.42 -9.43 14.64
N GLY A 60 32.00 -9.48 13.44
CA GLY A 60 33.02 -10.46 13.03
C GLY A 60 34.33 -10.37 13.82
N GLU A 61 34.80 -9.16 14.14
CA GLU A 61 35.99 -8.95 14.96
C GLU A 61 35.82 -9.56 16.36
N PHE A 62 34.67 -9.34 17.01
CA PHE A 62 34.37 -9.91 18.33
C PHE A 62 34.33 -11.44 18.29
N VAL A 63 33.61 -12.01 17.31
CA VAL A 63 33.46 -13.47 17.14
C VAL A 63 34.80 -14.17 16.87
N THR A 64 35.72 -13.47 16.20
CA THR A 64 37.06 -13.97 15.87
C THR A 64 38.03 -13.84 17.05
N ALA A 65 38.02 -12.70 17.74
CA ALA A 65 38.92 -12.44 18.88
C ALA A 65 38.54 -13.21 20.15
N ASN A 66 37.31 -13.69 20.28
CA ASN A 66 36.81 -14.36 21.49
C ASN A 66 36.35 -15.81 21.22
N PRO A 67 37.25 -16.73 20.84
CA PRO A 67 36.88 -18.10 20.47
C PRO A 67 36.30 -18.92 21.63
N THR A 68 36.52 -18.50 22.88
CA THR A 68 36.00 -19.15 24.10
C THR A 68 34.71 -18.54 24.62
N ALA A 69 34.19 -17.48 23.98
CA ALA A 69 32.89 -16.94 24.34
C ALA A 69 31.80 -18.00 24.09
N ALA A 70 30.75 -17.99 24.90
CA ALA A 70 29.59 -18.85 24.70
C ALA A 70 28.77 -18.34 23.51
N LEU A 71 29.14 -18.79 22.31
CA LEU A 71 28.49 -18.44 21.04
C LEU A 71 27.77 -19.66 20.47
N ASP A 72 26.65 -19.44 19.77
CA ASP A 72 26.05 -20.48 18.95
C ASP A 72 27.04 -20.89 17.84
N PRO A 73 27.37 -22.18 17.69
CA PRO A 73 28.40 -22.64 16.77
C PRO A 73 28.02 -22.40 15.30
N THR A 74 26.75 -22.51 14.94
CA THR A 74 26.26 -22.29 13.58
C THR A 74 26.35 -20.81 13.22
N VAL A 75 25.87 -19.92 14.10
CA VAL A 75 25.96 -18.47 13.90
C VAL A 75 27.42 -18.02 13.82
N ALA A 76 28.28 -18.48 14.74
CA ALA A 76 29.68 -18.11 14.75
C ALA A 76 30.42 -18.59 13.48
N ALA A 77 30.08 -19.76 12.96
CA ALA A 77 30.64 -20.26 11.69
C ALA A 77 30.21 -19.38 10.50
N ILE A 78 28.93 -19.01 10.41
CA ILE A 78 28.41 -18.12 9.35
C ILE A 78 29.11 -16.77 9.40
N VAL A 79 29.18 -16.13 10.58
CA VAL A 79 29.83 -14.82 10.74
C VAL A 79 31.31 -14.86 10.39
N ARG A 80 32.05 -15.91 10.78
CA ARG A 80 33.47 -16.03 10.42
C ARG A 80 33.66 -16.25 8.92
N GLY A 81 32.82 -17.07 8.30
CA GLY A 81 32.85 -17.29 6.85
C GLY A 81 32.58 -16.01 6.05
N SER A 82 31.86 -15.05 6.61
CA SER A 82 31.62 -13.74 6.00
C SER A 82 32.85 -12.84 5.85
N ALA A 83 34.02 -13.24 6.35
CA ALA A 83 35.29 -12.52 6.14
C ALA A 83 35.90 -12.75 4.74
N GLU A 84 35.54 -13.86 4.10
CA GLU A 84 36.14 -14.34 2.86
C GLU A 84 35.76 -13.56 1.58
N PRO A 85 34.51 -13.09 1.40
CA PRO A 85 34.10 -12.45 0.15
C PRO A 85 34.95 -11.21 -0.21
N ALA A 86 35.39 -11.14 -1.46
CA ALA A 86 36.21 -10.03 -1.93
C ALA A 86 35.34 -8.82 -2.33
N ALA A 87 35.91 -7.60 -2.22
CA ALA A 87 35.20 -6.37 -2.55
C ALA A 87 34.62 -6.33 -3.98
N HIS A 88 35.30 -6.95 -4.95
CA HIS A 88 34.79 -7.00 -6.33
C HIS A 88 33.58 -7.94 -6.50
N GLU A 89 33.41 -8.92 -5.62
CA GLU A 89 32.23 -9.79 -5.57
C GLU A 89 31.04 -9.01 -4.97
N PHE A 90 31.27 -8.22 -3.92
CA PHE A 90 30.27 -7.30 -3.38
C PHE A 90 29.77 -6.31 -4.43
N VAL A 91 30.68 -5.73 -5.24
CA VAL A 91 30.31 -4.85 -6.36
C VAL A 91 29.46 -5.59 -7.40
N ARG A 92 29.83 -6.84 -7.73
CA ARG A 92 29.07 -7.67 -8.68
C ARG A 92 27.66 -7.96 -8.17
N ASP A 93 27.54 -8.38 -6.91
CA ASP A 93 26.27 -8.75 -6.29
C ASP A 93 25.35 -7.55 -6.13
N THR A 94 25.91 -6.37 -5.81
CA THR A 94 25.16 -5.10 -5.83
C THR A 94 24.61 -4.81 -7.23
N GLY A 95 25.38 -5.08 -8.28
CA GLY A 95 24.90 -4.99 -9.67
C GLY A 95 23.72 -5.91 -9.96
N VAL A 96 23.78 -7.16 -9.46
CA VAL A 96 22.65 -8.11 -9.57
C VAL A 96 21.41 -7.60 -8.84
N LEU A 97 21.57 -7.02 -7.64
CA LEU A 97 20.46 -6.41 -6.91
C LEU A 97 19.83 -5.24 -7.69
N VAL A 98 20.63 -4.40 -8.34
CA VAL A 98 20.11 -3.30 -9.18
C VAL A 98 19.27 -3.85 -10.34
N THR A 99 19.71 -4.92 -11.00
CA THR A 99 18.92 -5.57 -12.05
C THR A 99 17.62 -6.16 -11.48
N ALA A 100 17.67 -6.83 -10.33
CA ALA A 100 16.50 -7.40 -9.68
C ALA A 100 15.50 -6.33 -9.22
N LYS A 101 15.97 -5.16 -8.77
CA LYS A 101 15.12 -4.01 -8.42
C LYS A 101 14.38 -3.45 -9.64
N HIS A 102 15.04 -3.34 -10.79
CA HIS A 102 14.36 -2.94 -12.02
C HIS A 102 13.29 -3.96 -12.43
N PHE A 103 13.61 -5.26 -12.37
CA PHE A 103 12.64 -6.31 -12.63
C PHE A 103 11.43 -6.23 -11.68
N ALA A 104 11.67 -6.02 -10.37
CA ALA A 104 10.60 -5.85 -9.39
C ALA A 104 9.71 -4.64 -9.74
N ALA A 105 10.31 -3.50 -10.09
CA ALA A 105 9.56 -2.30 -10.48
C ALA A 105 8.69 -2.53 -11.73
N GLU A 106 9.21 -3.23 -12.74
CA GLU A 106 8.43 -3.61 -13.93
C GLU A 106 7.30 -4.58 -13.59
N LEU A 107 7.57 -5.58 -12.74
CA LEU A 107 6.58 -6.55 -12.28
C LEU A 107 5.41 -5.86 -11.56
N PHE A 108 5.70 -4.93 -10.64
CA PHE A 108 4.68 -4.17 -9.92
C PHE A 108 3.97 -3.11 -10.78
N GLY A 109 4.45 -2.85 -12.01
CA GLY A 109 3.70 -2.07 -12.98
C GLY A 109 2.40 -2.75 -13.45
N GLY A 110 2.27 -4.07 -13.22
CA GLY A 110 1.10 -4.87 -13.61
C GLY A 110 0.27 -5.43 -12.46
N VAL A 111 0.70 -5.28 -11.20
CA VAL A 111 -0.01 -5.80 -10.01
C VAL A 111 0.19 -4.89 -8.80
N ASP A 112 -0.83 -4.81 -7.93
CA ASP A 112 -0.77 -4.00 -6.71
C ASP A 112 0.06 -4.66 -5.60
N ALA A 113 0.05 -6.00 -5.54
CA ALA A 113 0.75 -6.80 -4.54
C ALA A 113 1.08 -8.21 -5.06
N LEU A 114 2.11 -8.83 -4.49
CA LEU A 114 2.37 -10.25 -4.59
C LEU A 114 1.75 -10.98 -3.40
N LEU A 115 1.05 -12.09 -3.65
CA LEU A 115 0.63 -13.03 -2.63
C LEU A 115 1.59 -14.23 -2.61
N LEU A 116 2.26 -14.46 -1.48
CA LEU A 116 3.27 -15.50 -1.31
C LEU A 116 3.01 -16.33 -0.04
N PRO A 117 3.42 -17.61 0.00
CA PRO A 117 3.53 -18.34 1.26
C PRO A 117 4.53 -17.63 2.17
N THR A 118 4.25 -17.53 3.48
CA THR A 118 5.18 -16.90 4.43
C THR A 118 6.48 -17.71 4.56
N THR A 119 6.37 -19.04 4.53
CA THR A 119 7.50 -19.97 4.58
C THR A 119 7.14 -21.28 3.87
N THR A 120 8.04 -22.27 3.89
CA THR A 120 7.93 -23.49 3.08
C THR A 120 7.37 -24.70 3.81
N GLU A 121 7.61 -24.78 5.12
CA GLU A 121 7.24 -25.93 5.97
C GLU A 121 7.22 -25.50 7.45
N HIS A 122 6.81 -26.41 8.34
CA HIS A 122 6.90 -26.25 9.80
C HIS A 122 7.76 -27.38 10.40
N PRO A 123 9.10 -27.21 10.46
CA PRO A 123 10.00 -28.29 10.87
C PRO A 123 9.93 -28.55 12.37
N LEU A 124 10.21 -29.79 12.79
CA LEU A 124 10.40 -30.10 14.20
C LEU A 124 11.74 -29.53 14.68
N VAL A 125 11.84 -29.28 15.98
CA VAL A 125 13.09 -28.82 16.60
C VAL A 125 14.23 -29.80 16.34
N ASP A 126 13.96 -31.11 16.44
CA ASP A 126 14.97 -32.15 16.21
C ASP A 126 15.48 -32.15 14.75
N ASP A 127 14.60 -31.87 13.78
CA ASP A 127 14.99 -31.77 12.37
C ASP A 127 15.92 -30.56 12.17
N VAL A 128 15.57 -29.40 12.75
CA VAL A 128 16.41 -28.19 12.68
C VAL A 128 17.76 -28.41 13.36
N LEU A 129 17.82 -29.12 14.49
CA LEU A 129 19.08 -29.43 15.15
C LEU A 129 19.95 -30.39 14.34
N ALA A 130 19.33 -31.29 13.56
CA ALA A 130 20.04 -32.21 12.68
C ALA A 130 20.55 -31.54 11.40
N ASP A 131 19.84 -30.55 10.86
CA ASP A 131 20.20 -29.83 9.64
C ASP A 131 19.92 -28.31 9.72
N PRO A 132 20.67 -27.57 10.55
CA PRO A 132 20.36 -26.20 10.92
C PRO A 132 20.55 -25.18 9.79
N VAL A 133 21.32 -25.52 8.76
CA VAL A 133 21.64 -24.60 7.66
C VAL A 133 20.65 -24.76 6.51
N GLU A 134 20.44 -25.98 6.03
CA GLU A 134 19.63 -26.20 4.83
C GLU A 134 18.13 -26.01 5.13
N ILE A 135 17.64 -26.45 6.30
CA ILE A 135 16.27 -26.15 6.73
C ILE A 135 16.08 -24.63 6.79
N ASN A 136 16.97 -23.91 7.47
CA ASN A 136 16.86 -22.45 7.57
C ASN A 136 16.89 -21.76 6.19
N ARG A 137 17.70 -22.27 5.25
CA ARG A 137 17.74 -21.78 3.87
C ARG A 137 16.40 -21.96 3.17
N ARG A 138 15.76 -23.14 3.29
CA ARG A 138 14.44 -23.39 2.70
C ARG A 138 13.36 -22.47 3.30
N LEU A 139 13.34 -22.30 4.62
CA LEU A 139 12.35 -21.46 5.30
C LEU A 139 12.35 -20.00 4.83
N GLY A 140 13.51 -19.48 4.39
CA GLY A 140 13.67 -18.11 3.87
C GLY A 140 13.34 -17.93 2.38
N THR A 141 12.89 -18.96 1.66
CA THR A 141 12.76 -18.93 0.18
C THR A 141 11.97 -17.72 -0.34
N PHE A 142 10.85 -17.39 0.31
CA PHE A 142 9.98 -16.31 -0.14
C PHE A 142 10.22 -14.97 0.57
N THR A 143 11.01 -14.92 1.64
CA THR A 143 11.16 -13.73 2.50
C THR A 143 12.44 -12.94 2.22
N ASN A 144 13.53 -13.63 1.86
CA ASN A 144 14.87 -13.04 1.83
C ASN A 144 15.06 -11.89 0.83
N PHE A 145 14.26 -11.84 -0.25
CA PHE A 145 14.41 -10.79 -1.26
C PHE A 145 13.75 -9.47 -0.86
N CYS A 146 12.79 -9.46 0.08
CA CYS A 146 11.98 -8.25 0.36
C CYS A 146 12.86 -7.06 0.76
N ASN A 147 13.72 -7.22 1.77
CA ASN A 147 14.62 -6.15 2.24
C ASN A 147 15.68 -5.79 1.19
N LEU A 148 16.23 -6.78 0.49
CA LEU A 148 17.26 -6.56 -0.53
C LEU A 148 16.74 -5.70 -1.69
N LEU A 149 15.46 -5.83 -2.01
CA LEU A 149 14.81 -5.18 -3.13
C LEU A 149 13.98 -3.94 -2.73
N ASP A 150 14.05 -3.50 -1.47
CA ASP A 150 13.31 -2.34 -0.95
C ASP A 150 11.79 -2.51 -1.12
N LEU A 151 11.28 -3.65 -0.64
CA LEU A 151 9.87 -4.01 -0.68
C LEU A 151 9.28 -4.04 0.74
N ALA A 152 8.00 -3.70 0.85
CA ALA A 152 7.23 -3.86 2.08
C ALA A 152 6.50 -5.20 2.06
N SER A 153 6.28 -5.81 3.23
CA SER A 153 5.54 -7.06 3.32
C SER A 153 4.75 -7.19 4.62
N VAL A 154 3.55 -7.77 4.54
CA VAL A 154 2.68 -8.07 5.68
C VAL A 154 2.39 -9.56 5.70
N ALA A 155 2.79 -10.25 6.77
CA ALA A 155 2.47 -11.65 6.99
C ALA A 155 1.22 -11.80 7.87
N VAL A 156 0.27 -12.60 7.43
CA VAL A 156 -1.00 -12.87 8.13
C VAL A 156 -1.26 -14.38 8.23
N PRO A 157 -1.92 -14.85 9.30
CA PRO A 157 -2.38 -16.23 9.37
C PRO A 157 -3.42 -16.50 8.27
N ALA A 158 -3.35 -17.69 7.67
CA ALA A 158 -4.31 -18.16 6.69
C ALA A 158 -4.76 -19.59 7.06
N PRO A 159 -5.95 -20.05 6.62
CA PRO A 159 -6.41 -21.39 6.92
C PRO A 159 -5.41 -22.45 6.42
N GLY A 160 -4.88 -23.25 7.36
CA GLY A 160 -4.04 -24.41 7.09
C GLY A 160 -4.81 -25.73 7.23
N GLU A 161 -4.13 -26.85 6.97
CA GLU A 161 -4.70 -28.16 7.28
C GLU A 161 -4.87 -28.36 8.79
N PRO A 162 -5.77 -29.28 9.23
CA PRO A 162 -5.98 -29.52 10.65
C PRO A 162 -4.69 -29.85 11.41
N GLY A 163 -4.36 -29.02 12.40
CA GLY A 163 -3.15 -29.18 13.21
C GLY A 163 -1.92 -28.44 12.68
N GLU A 164 -2.02 -27.72 11.57
CA GLU A 164 -0.92 -26.93 11.01
C GLU A 164 -1.08 -25.43 11.26
N SER A 165 0.06 -24.75 11.44
CA SER A 165 0.12 -23.28 11.46
C SER A 165 0.54 -22.78 10.09
N PHE A 166 -0.39 -22.24 9.31
CA PHE A 166 -0.13 -21.73 7.97
C PHE A 166 -0.34 -20.22 7.89
N GLY A 167 0.41 -19.58 6.99
CA GLY A 167 0.32 -18.14 6.76
C GLY A 167 0.76 -17.77 5.36
N VAL A 168 0.26 -16.63 4.93
CA VAL A 168 0.65 -15.98 3.68
C VAL A 168 1.19 -14.60 3.99
N MET A 169 1.95 -14.05 3.04
CA MET A 169 2.35 -12.67 3.08
C MET A 169 1.98 -11.96 1.79
N THR A 170 1.55 -10.71 1.94
CA THR A 170 1.41 -9.77 0.83
C THR A 170 2.71 -8.96 0.74
N VAL A 171 3.23 -8.77 -0.47
CA VAL A 171 4.45 -7.98 -0.72
C VAL A 171 4.13 -6.87 -1.72
N THR A 172 4.56 -5.66 -1.42
CA THR A 172 4.34 -4.46 -2.23
C THR A 172 5.66 -3.71 -2.43
N PRO A 173 5.72 -2.73 -3.35
CA PRO A 173 6.83 -1.78 -3.40
C PRO A 173 7.03 -1.04 -2.06
N ALA A 174 8.20 -0.41 -1.90
CA ALA A 174 8.45 0.53 -0.82
C ALA A 174 7.30 1.53 -0.64
N PHE A 175 6.94 1.82 0.61
CA PHE A 175 5.83 2.69 1.02
C PHE A 175 4.43 2.15 0.66
N GLY A 176 4.32 0.90 0.19
CA GLY A 176 3.06 0.20 -0.08
C GLY A 176 2.44 -0.48 1.14
N ASP A 177 2.91 -0.20 2.35
CA ASP A 177 2.50 -0.89 3.58
C ASP A 177 0.97 -0.91 3.80
N GLN A 178 0.29 0.21 3.54
CA GLN A 178 -1.17 0.28 3.63
C GLN A 178 -1.85 -0.62 2.59
N ILE A 179 -1.34 -0.66 1.36
CA ILE A 179 -1.86 -1.55 0.30
C ILE A 179 -1.68 -3.01 0.74
N ALA A 180 -0.50 -3.36 1.27
CA ALA A 180 -0.23 -4.71 1.75
C ALA A 180 -1.20 -5.12 2.87
N LEU A 181 -1.49 -4.22 3.81
CA LEU A 181 -2.48 -4.42 4.89
C LEU A 181 -3.90 -4.57 4.35
N ASP A 182 -4.32 -3.71 3.42
CA ASP A 182 -5.67 -3.72 2.84
C ASP A 182 -5.92 -5.04 2.08
N VAL A 183 -4.94 -5.46 1.26
CA VAL A 183 -5.00 -6.74 0.53
C VAL A 183 -4.99 -7.92 1.51
N ALA A 184 -4.12 -7.91 2.52
CA ALA A 184 -4.06 -8.98 3.50
C ALA A 184 -5.36 -9.12 4.30
N ALA A 185 -5.93 -8.00 4.76
CA ALA A 185 -7.21 -7.97 5.47
C ALA A 185 -8.33 -8.52 4.60
N ARG A 186 -8.37 -8.17 3.30
CA ARG A 186 -9.36 -8.69 2.36
C ARG A 186 -9.24 -10.20 2.15
N ILE A 187 -8.02 -10.75 2.06
CA ILE A 187 -7.78 -12.19 1.92
C ILE A 187 -8.30 -12.95 3.15
N VAL A 188 -7.99 -12.46 4.36
CA VAL A 188 -8.33 -13.16 5.61
C VAL A 188 -9.69 -12.77 6.18
N ALA A 189 -10.48 -11.97 5.45
CA ALA A 189 -11.73 -11.36 5.90
C ALA A 189 -11.60 -10.64 7.26
N GLY A 190 -10.46 -9.98 7.48
CA GLY A 190 -10.14 -9.22 8.67
C GLY A 190 -10.44 -7.73 8.55
N GLU A 191 -10.24 -7.00 9.64
CA GLU A 191 -10.29 -5.54 9.64
C GLU A 191 -8.99 -4.96 9.10
N THR A 192 -9.10 -3.94 8.26
CA THR A 192 -7.96 -3.17 7.77
C THR A 192 -7.38 -2.30 8.89
N ALA A 193 -6.12 -2.53 9.25
CA ALA A 193 -5.37 -1.60 10.08
C ALA A 193 -4.95 -0.37 9.25
N VAL A 194 -5.12 0.83 9.81
CA VAL A 194 -4.65 2.07 9.17
C VAL A 194 -3.32 2.47 9.81
N VAL A 195 -2.24 2.42 9.02
CA VAL A 195 -0.89 2.83 9.46
C VAL A 195 -0.44 4.14 8.80
N ALA A 196 -1.23 4.65 7.87
CA ALA A 196 -0.90 5.88 7.17
C ALA A 196 -0.89 7.08 8.14
N PRO A 197 0.15 7.94 8.09
CA PRO A 197 0.30 9.04 9.04
C PRO A 197 -0.87 10.02 8.97
N ASP A 198 -1.18 10.70 10.08
CA ASP A 198 -2.09 11.86 10.11
C ASP A 198 -1.37 13.12 9.57
N GLU A 199 -0.68 12.95 8.45
CA GLU A 199 0.00 14.00 7.72
C GLU A 199 -0.70 14.24 6.37
N GLY A 200 -0.62 15.47 5.87
CA GLY A 200 -1.24 15.87 4.61
C GLY A 200 -2.34 16.91 4.78
N VAL A 201 -2.92 17.31 3.66
CA VAL A 201 -3.91 18.37 3.57
C VAL A 201 -5.31 17.77 3.56
N ARG A 202 -6.21 18.37 4.34
CA ARG A 202 -7.65 18.06 4.29
C ARG A 202 -8.26 18.74 3.08
N LEU A 203 -8.77 17.96 2.14
CA LEU A 203 -9.46 18.42 0.94
C LEU A 203 -10.95 18.04 1.06
N ALA A 204 -11.81 19.05 1.13
CA ALA A 204 -13.26 18.87 1.16
C ALA A 204 -13.82 19.01 -0.26
N VAL A 205 -14.60 18.01 -0.70
CA VAL A 205 -15.28 17.98 -2.00
C VAL A 205 -16.78 17.86 -1.82
N PHE A 206 -17.55 18.48 -2.72
CA PHE A 206 -19.00 18.64 -2.58
C PHE A 206 -19.75 18.28 -3.87
N GLY A 207 -19.09 17.61 -4.81
CA GLY A 207 -19.58 17.47 -6.18
C GLY A 207 -19.15 16.21 -6.92
N ALA A 208 -18.67 16.38 -8.15
CA ALA A 208 -18.33 15.27 -9.04
C ALA A 208 -17.19 14.36 -8.52
N HIS A 209 -16.47 14.77 -7.48
CA HIS A 209 -15.44 13.99 -6.79
C HIS A 209 -15.95 13.22 -5.56
N LEU A 210 -17.24 13.27 -5.22
CA LEU A 210 -17.79 12.46 -4.13
C LEU A 210 -17.73 10.96 -4.48
N GLN A 211 -17.71 10.05 -3.51
CA GLN A 211 -17.74 8.60 -3.75
C GLN A 211 -18.88 8.20 -4.71
N GLY A 212 -18.58 7.39 -5.72
CA GLY A 212 -19.55 6.97 -6.74
C GLY A 212 -19.95 8.07 -7.75
N GLN A 213 -19.33 9.25 -7.71
CA GLN A 213 -19.48 10.28 -8.75
C GLN A 213 -18.39 10.16 -9.83
N PRO A 214 -18.62 10.70 -11.05
CA PRO A 214 -17.77 10.41 -12.22
C PRO A 214 -16.29 10.79 -12.10
N LEU A 215 -15.93 11.75 -11.24
CA LEU A 215 -14.56 12.24 -11.09
C LEU A 215 -13.88 11.77 -9.80
N HIS A 216 -14.51 10.90 -9.01
CA HIS A 216 -13.90 10.37 -7.77
C HIS A 216 -12.54 9.71 -8.03
N HIS A 217 -12.38 9.03 -9.16
CA HIS A 217 -11.13 8.38 -9.58
C HIS A 217 -9.91 9.31 -9.61
N GLN A 218 -10.11 10.62 -9.77
CA GLN A 218 -9.01 11.60 -9.75
C GLN A 218 -8.41 11.76 -8.35
N LEU A 219 -9.22 11.60 -7.30
CA LEU A 219 -8.75 11.57 -5.92
C LEU A 219 -8.00 10.27 -5.61
N GLU A 220 -8.56 9.14 -6.05
CA GLU A 220 -7.95 7.81 -5.89
C GLU A 220 -6.58 7.73 -6.58
N ALA A 221 -6.47 8.23 -7.81
CA ALA A 221 -5.21 8.27 -8.57
C ALA A 221 -4.11 9.12 -7.90
N LEU A 222 -4.48 10.04 -7.00
CA LEU A 222 -3.55 10.86 -6.22
C LEU A 222 -3.28 10.29 -4.82
N GLY A 223 -3.80 9.09 -4.52
CA GLY A 223 -3.71 8.47 -3.20
C GLY A 223 -4.47 9.23 -2.11
N ALA A 224 -5.52 9.99 -2.48
CA ALA A 224 -6.32 10.70 -1.49
C ALA A 224 -7.19 9.70 -0.72
N ARG A 225 -7.07 9.72 0.60
CA ARG A 225 -7.78 8.80 1.49
C ARG A 225 -9.06 9.46 2.00
N PHE A 226 -10.20 8.79 1.82
CA PHE A 226 -11.45 9.21 2.44
C PHE A 226 -11.32 9.20 3.97
N GLU A 227 -11.70 10.30 4.63
CA GLU A 227 -11.77 10.36 6.09
C GLU A 227 -13.20 10.17 6.59
N ARG A 228 -14.14 10.97 6.09
CA ARG A 228 -15.55 10.98 6.52
C ARG A 228 -16.42 11.88 5.66
N ALA A 229 -17.74 11.72 5.80
CA ALA A 229 -18.70 12.73 5.37
C ALA A 229 -18.58 14.01 6.22
N VAL A 230 -18.85 15.16 5.60
CA VAL A 230 -18.79 16.50 6.21
C VAL A 230 -19.94 17.37 5.73
N ALA A 231 -20.09 18.54 6.33
CA ALA A 231 -20.91 19.61 5.80
C ALA A 231 -20.19 20.96 5.90
N THR A 232 -20.52 21.90 5.02
CA THR A 232 -20.11 23.30 5.16
C THR A 232 -20.84 23.97 6.33
N THR A 233 -20.35 25.12 6.78
CA THR A 233 -21.17 26.09 7.53
C THR A 233 -22.36 26.58 6.68
N ASP A 234 -23.28 27.34 7.28
CA ASP A 234 -24.53 27.78 6.68
C ASP A 234 -24.41 28.98 5.72
N ASP A 235 -23.19 29.37 5.35
CA ASP A 235 -22.87 30.52 4.51
C ASP A 235 -22.37 30.12 3.11
N TYR A 236 -22.87 29.01 2.57
CA TYR A 236 -22.52 28.53 1.23
C TYR A 236 -23.73 28.38 0.30
N LEU A 237 -23.52 28.70 -0.97
CA LEU A 237 -24.44 28.37 -2.07
C LEU A 237 -23.82 27.26 -2.91
N MET A 238 -24.70 26.44 -3.49
CA MET A 238 -24.35 25.50 -4.55
C MET A 238 -25.04 25.92 -5.83
N VAL A 239 -24.27 26.11 -6.89
CA VAL A 239 -24.80 26.38 -8.22
C VAL A 239 -24.50 25.22 -9.17
N ARG A 240 -25.34 25.02 -10.17
CA ARG A 240 -25.03 24.16 -11.32
C ARG A 240 -24.30 24.99 -12.37
N LEU A 241 -23.04 24.65 -12.62
CA LEU A 241 -22.22 25.29 -13.64
C LEU A 241 -22.54 24.73 -15.03
N ASP A 242 -22.47 25.60 -16.04
CA ASP A 242 -22.66 25.23 -17.44
C ASP A 242 -21.39 24.54 -17.97
N SER A 243 -21.30 23.23 -17.73
CA SER A 243 -20.17 22.38 -18.10
C SER A 243 -20.64 20.98 -18.48
N GLU A 244 -19.85 20.28 -19.29
CA GLU A 244 -20.10 18.89 -19.67
C GLU A 244 -18.98 17.97 -19.14
N PRO A 245 -19.29 16.96 -18.30
CA PRO A 245 -20.58 16.74 -17.63
C PRO A 245 -20.90 17.86 -16.63
N PRO A 246 -22.18 18.03 -16.20
CA PRO A 246 -22.57 19.04 -15.24
C PRO A 246 -21.77 18.96 -13.94
N LYS A 247 -21.27 20.10 -13.46
CA LYS A 247 -20.52 20.22 -12.22
C LYS A 247 -21.19 21.20 -11.26
N PRO A 248 -21.19 20.91 -9.95
CA PRO A 248 -21.57 21.91 -8.97
C PRO A 248 -20.42 22.90 -8.76
N GLY A 249 -20.77 24.16 -8.61
CA GLY A 249 -19.92 25.22 -8.10
C GLY A 249 -20.34 25.54 -6.67
N LEU A 250 -19.46 25.29 -5.71
CA LEU A 250 -19.65 25.74 -4.34
C LEU A 250 -19.04 27.14 -4.19
N VAL A 251 -19.77 28.07 -3.57
CA VAL A 251 -19.28 29.43 -3.28
C VAL A 251 -19.72 29.89 -1.91
N ARG A 252 -18.85 30.61 -1.20
CA ARG A 252 -19.21 31.24 0.07
C ARG A 252 -19.93 32.56 -0.19
N VAL A 253 -21.01 32.82 0.54
CA VAL A 253 -21.72 34.11 0.50
C VAL A 253 -21.25 35.03 1.62
N SER A 254 -21.40 36.33 1.40
CA SER A 254 -21.20 37.34 2.45
C SER A 254 -22.25 37.19 3.56
N GLU A 255 -21.92 37.71 4.74
CA GLU A 255 -22.80 37.73 5.91
C GLU A 255 -24.20 38.30 5.56
N GLY A 256 -25.26 37.58 5.94
CA GLY A 256 -26.65 37.89 5.58
C GLY A 256 -27.13 37.34 4.22
N GLY A 257 -26.27 36.61 3.49
CA GLY A 257 -26.65 35.88 2.28
C GLY A 257 -27.50 34.64 2.57
N ALA A 258 -28.26 34.17 1.58
CA ALA A 258 -29.15 33.01 1.69
C ALA A 258 -28.41 31.65 1.58
N GLY A 259 -27.29 31.52 2.29
CA GLY A 259 -26.50 30.28 2.30
C GLY A 259 -27.19 29.13 3.03
N ARG A 260 -26.67 27.92 2.84
CA ARG A 260 -27.04 26.72 3.59
C ARG A 260 -25.82 25.85 3.91
N SER A 261 -25.98 25.00 4.91
CA SER A 261 -25.04 23.90 5.14
C SER A 261 -25.24 22.84 4.07
N LEU A 262 -24.15 22.47 3.40
CA LEU A 262 -24.17 21.58 2.25
C LEU A 262 -23.29 20.34 2.51
N PRO A 263 -23.80 19.13 2.26
CA PRO A 263 -23.08 17.89 2.52
C PRO A 263 -21.96 17.67 1.51
N GLY A 264 -20.86 17.12 1.99
CA GLY A 264 -19.69 16.77 1.21
C GLY A 264 -18.89 15.65 1.85
N GLU A 265 -17.66 15.46 1.37
CA GLU A 265 -16.73 14.45 1.85
C GLU A 265 -15.36 15.06 2.07
N LEU A 266 -14.67 14.58 3.11
CA LEU A 266 -13.34 15.02 3.47
C LEU A 266 -12.33 13.93 3.13
N TYR A 267 -11.28 14.34 2.42
CA TYR A 267 -10.18 13.47 2.04
C TYR A 267 -8.88 14.00 2.64
N ARG A 268 -7.97 13.08 2.96
CA ARG A 268 -6.57 13.38 3.23
C ARG A 268 -5.77 13.19 1.95
N ILE A 269 -5.07 14.22 1.50
CA ILE A 269 -4.21 14.17 0.32
C ILE A 269 -2.80 14.68 0.64
N SER A 270 -1.78 14.12 0.01
CA SER A 270 -0.41 14.61 0.16
C SER A 270 -0.29 16.03 -0.41
N ARG A 271 0.70 16.81 0.06
CA ARG A 271 0.95 18.16 -0.47
C ARG A 271 1.30 18.14 -1.96
N ALA A 272 2.06 17.14 -2.40
CA ALA A 272 2.39 16.95 -3.80
C ALA A 272 1.14 16.57 -4.62
N GLY A 273 0.32 15.65 -4.12
CA GLY A 273 -0.96 15.27 -4.73
C GLY A 273 -1.89 16.47 -4.89
N LEU A 274 -2.01 17.31 -3.85
CA LEU A 274 -2.77 18.56 -3.94
C LEU A 274 -2.20 19.53 -4.98
N GLY A 275 -0.87 19.63 -5.11
CA GLY A 275 -0.21 20.44 -6.13
C GLY A 275 -0.54 19.96 -7.55
N THR A 276 -0.48 18.65 -7.78
CA THR A 276 -0.90 18.02 -9.05
C THR A 276 -2.38 18.27 -9.34
N PHE A 277 -3.24 18.09 -8.33
CA PHE A 277 -4.67 18.33 -8.43
C PHE A 277 -4.97 19.79 -8.80
N LEU A 278 -4.34 20.74 -8.11
CA LEU A 278 -4.44 22.19 -8.38
C LEU A 278 -4.01 22.54 -9.81
N ALA A 279 -2.88 21.99 -10.26
CA ALA A 279 -2.35 22.27 -11.60
C ALA A 279 -3.26 21.74 -12.72
N ALA A 280 -4.07 20.72 -12.45
CA ALA A 280 -5.01 20.12 -13.39
C ALA A 280 -6.43 20.73 -13.34
N LEU A 281 -6.69 21.72 -12.46
CA LEU A 281 -8.03 22.28 -12.31
C LEU A 281 -8.49 23.00 -13.57
N PRO A 282 -9.66 22.64 -14.14
CA PRO A 282 -10.25 23.40 -15.21
C PRO A 282 -10.86 24.69 -14.65
N GLU A 283 -10.80 25.78 -15.42
CA GLU A 283 -11.66 26.94 -15.18
C GLU A 283 -13.14 26.48 -15.23
N PRO A 284 -14.02 26.93 -14.31
CA PRO A 284 -13.83 27.95 -13.27
C PRO A 284 -13.62 27.37 -11.86
N MET A 285 -13.10 26.15 -11.72
CA MET A 285 -12.89 25.52 -10.42
C MET A 285 -11.73 26.18 -9.66
N ALA A 286 -11.83 26.18 -8.34
CA ALA A 286 -10.86 26.79 -7.44
C ALA A 286 -10.66 25.94 -6.18
N LEU A 287 -9.52 26.15 -5.52
CA LEU A 287 -9.27 25.66 -4.16
C LEU A 287 -9.22 26.84 -3.21
N THR A 288 -10.10 26.83 -2.22
CA THR A 288 -10.21 27.92 -1.23
C THR A 288 -10.08 27.38 0.17
N ALA A 289 -9.48 28.15 1.09
CA ALA A 289 -9.55 27.82 2.51
C ALA A 289 -11.01 27.89 3.00
N MET A 290 -11.43 26.92 3.80
CA MET A 290 -12.76 26.89 4.42
C MET A 290 -12.71 26.28 5.82
N THR A 291 -13.76 26.57 6.58
CA THR A 291 -14.04 25.92 7.85
C THR A 291 -15.33 25.12 7.68
N LEU A 292 -15.28 23.83 8.05
CA LEU A 292 -16.43 22.94 8.01
C LEU A 292 -17.38 23.22 9.19
N ALA A 293 -18.60 22.68 9.14
CA ALA A 293 -19.62 22.90 10.17
C ALA A 293 -19.15 22.53 11.60
N ASP A 294 -18.25 21.54 11.71
CA ASP A 294 -17.67 21.10 12.97
C ASP A 294 -16.43 21.90 13.42
N GLY A 295 -16.10 22.98 12.72
CA GLY A 295 -14.93 23.82 12.99
C GLY A 295 -13.63 23.33 12.37
N THR A 296 -13.62 22.19 11.66
CA THR A 296 -12.41 21.65 11.03
C THR A 296 -11.96 22.56 9.88
N PRO A 297 -10.68 23.03 9.87
CA PRO A 297 -10.14 23.74 8.73
C PRO A 297 -9.81 22.77 7.58
N ALA A 298 -10.14 23.16 6.35
CA ALA A 298 -9.88 22.38 5.15
C ALA A 298 -9.61 23.28 3.94
N VAL A 299 -9.04 22.69 2.89
CA VAL A 299 -9.09 23.23 1.54
C VAL A 299 -10.38 22.73 0.89
N GLY A 300 -11.24 23.62 0.44
CA GLY A 300 -12.49 23.29 -0.25
C GLY A 300 -12.33 23.34 -1.76
N PHE A 301 -12.87 22.35 -2.45
CA PHE A 301 -13.08 22.39 -3.89
C PHE A 301 -14.32 23.24 -4.21
N THR A 302 -14.08 24.42 -4.75
CA THR A 302 -15.06 25.48 -4.97
C THR A 302 -15.03 25.97 -6.42
N CYS A 303 -15.82 26.98 -6.73
CA CYS A 303 -15.75 27.69 -8.00
C CYS A 303 -15.44 29.17 -7.78
N THR A 304 -15.04 29.86 -8.85
CA THR A 304 -14.86 31.32 -8.78
C THR A 304 -16.20 32.03 -8.53
N PRO A 305 -16.21 33.16 -7.81
CA PRO A 305 -17.43 33.95 -7.59
C PRO A 305 -18.13 34.38 -8.88
N ALA A 306 -17.36 34.64 -9.95
CA ALA A 306 -17.92 35.02 -11.25
C ALA A 306 -18.73 33.89 -11.90
N ALA A 307 -18.23 32.65 -11.82
CA ALA A 307 -18.97 31.48 -12.31
C ALA A 307 -20.18 31.16 -11.44
N ALA A 308 -20.09 31.39 -10.13
CA ALA A 308 -21.24 31.24 -9.25
C ALA A 308 -22.37 32.22 -9.58
N ALA A 309 -22.04 33.45 -9.98
CA ALA A 309 -23.04 34.47 -10.32
C ALA A 309 -23.87 34.15 -11.58
N THR A 310 -23.37 33.29 -12.46
CA THR A 310 -24.07 32.88 -13.69
C THR A 310 -24.66 31.47 -13.63
N GLY A 311 -24.23 30.65 -12.67
CA GLY A 311 -24.75 29.31 -12.46
C GLY A 311 -26.18 29.30 -11.93
N ALA A 312 -26.92 28.24 -12.22
CA ALA A 312 -28.27 28.06 -11.68
C ALA A 312 -28.18 27.67 -10.21
N ASP A 313 -28.81 28.43 -9.31
CA ASP A 313 -28.83 28.11 -7.88
C ASP A 313 -29.57 26.79 -7.63
N ILE A 314 -28.88 25.84 -7.00
CA ILE A 314 -29.41 24.52 -6.60
C ILE A 314 -29.30 24.30 -5.08
N THR A 315 -29.07 25.37 -4.31
CA THR A 315 -28.89 25.32 -2.86
C THR A 315 -30.14 24.73 -2.17
N GLU A 316 -31.33 24.93 -2.73
CA GLU A 316 -32.59 24.38 -2.22
C GLU A 316 -32.68 22.84 -2.27
N PHE A 317 -31.85 22.18 -3.08
CA PHE A 317 -31.79 20.71 -3.12
C PHE A 317 -30.97 20.15 -1.95
N GLY A 318 -30.27 20.99 -1.17
CA GLY A 318 -29.52 20.54 0.00
C GLY A 318 -28.28 19.70 -0.34
N GLY A 319 -27.79 19.73 -1.58
CA GLY A 319 -26.53 19.10 -2.00
C GLY A 319 -26.56 18.49 -3.40
N TRP A 320 -25.38 18.18 -3.92
CA TRP A 320 -25.20 17.73 -5.30
C TRP A 320 -25.91 16.41 -5.62
N ARG A 321 -25.79 15.42 -4.72
CA ARG A 321 -26.45 14.10 -4.89
C ARG A 321 -27.98 14.23 -4.90
N ALA A 322 -28.55 15.07 -4.04
CA ALA A 322 -29.99 15.31 -3.97
C ALA A 322 -30.52 16.02 -5.23
N PHE A 323 -29.77 17.01 -5.73
CA PHE A 323 -30.04 17.66 -7.01
C PHE A 323 -30.08 16.65 -8.17
N LEU A 324 -29.07 15.78 -8.29
CA LEU A 324 -29.03 14.75 -9.33
C LEU A 324 -30.19 13.75 -9.24
N ALA A 325 -30.69 13.48 -8.03
CA ALA A 325 -31.86 12.62 -7.81
C ALA A 325 -33.20 13.33 -8.08
N GLY A 326 -33.21 14.64 -8.29
CA GLY A 326 -34.43 15.44 -8.44
C GLY A 326 -35.25 15.53 -7.14
N ILE A 327 -34.61 15.39 -5.98
CA ILE A 327 -35.25 15.40 -4.66
C ILE A 327 -34.99 16.79 -4.03
N PRO A 328 -36.01 17.64 -3.85
CA PRO A 328 -35.87 18.88 -3.08
C PRO A 328 -35.53 18.56 -1.61
N ALA A 329 -34.82 19.47 -0.93
CA ALA A 329 -34.45 19.31 0.48
C ALA A 329 -35.64 19.34 1.44
#